data_AF-A0A9E5R750-F1
#
_entry.id   AF-A0A9E5R750-F1
#
_cell.length_a   1.000
_cell.length_b   1.000
_cell.length_c   1.000
_cell.angle_alpha   90.00
_cell.angle_beta   90.00
_cell.angle_gamma   90.00
#
_symmetry.space_group_name_H-M   'P 1'
#
loop_
_entity.id
_entity.type
_entity.pdbx_description
1 polymer ?
#
loop_
_entity_poly.entity_id
_entity_poly.type
_entity_poly.pdbx_seq_one_letter_code
_entity_poly.pdbx_strand_id
1 'polypeptide(L)'
;MGDGDFLMIGSQDNYANVGLPVGAGAPSPYGLAPNNPITTDAVLDSDEVTMIQNALNAYNAYLEAEANDRDLAFLEVNTLLEQANTIGYPSNGLVYTLDFITGGIVSLDGVHLTPAGNAIVANEILKVINTKYGSTFGLYNTTNFSTLPNIRYE
;
A
#
# COMPACT_ATOMS: atom_id res chain seq x y z
N MET A 1 21.40 -5.36 5.84
CA MET A 1 20.00 -5.79 5.75
C MET A 1 19.98 -7.30 5.93
N GLY A 2 19.15 -7.77 6.84
CA GLY A 2 18.79 -9.18 6.99
C GLY A 2 17.80 -9.63 5.92
N ASP A 3 17.50 -10.92 5.92
CA ASP A 3 16.44 -11.48 5.09
C ASP A 3 15.08 -11.00 5.62
N GLY A 4 14.18 -10.56 4.74
CA GLY A 4 12.88 -9.99 5.11
C GLY A 4 12.85 -8.50 5.44
N ASP A 5 13.98 -7.79 5.32
CA ASP A 5 14.05 -6.33 5.48
C ASP A 5 13.49 -5.59 4.26
N PHE A 6 12.72 -4.52 4.48
CA PHE A 6 12.23 -3.63 3.43
C PHE A 6 12.98 -2.29 3.42
N LEU A 7 13.17 -1.74 2.22
CA LEU A 7 13.67 -0.37 2.04
C LEU A 7 12.51 0.62 2.17
N MET A 8 12.71 1.66 2.98
CA MET A 8 11.76 2.76 3.10
C MET A 8 11.81 3.69 1.88
N ILE A 9 10.68 3.98 1.24
CA ILE A 9 10.64 4.85 0.04
C ILE A 9 11.20 6.26 0.30
N GLY A 10 11.13 6.76 1.55
CA GLY A 10 11.59 8.10 1.94
C GLY A 10 13.09 8.27 2.16
N SER A 11 13.87 7.19 2.23
CA SER A 11 15.28 7.24 2.65
C SER A 11 16.27 7.08 1.49
N GLN A 12 15.91 7.61 0.31
CA GLN A 12 16.65 7.44 -0.96
C GLN A 12 18.09 7.94 -0.89
N ASP A 13 18.34 9.03 -0.17
CA ASP A 13 19.69 9.58 0.03
C ASP A 13 20.60 8.61 0.79
N ASN A 14 20.06 7.79 1.70
CA ASN A 14 20.81 6.74 2.38
C ASN A 14 21.18 5.61 1.42
N TYR A 15 20.30 5.24 0.48
CA TYR A 15 20.57 4.18 -0.49
C TYR A 15 21.62 4.56 -1.52
N ALA A 16 21.70 5.85 -1.89
CA ALA A 16 22.73 6.35 -2.80
C ALA A 16 24.16 6.14 -2.25
N ASN A 17 24.31 6.00 -0.93
CA ASN A 17 25.59 5.79 -0.27
C ASN A 17 25.96 4.30 -0.08
N VAL A 18 25.06 3.36 -0.42
CA VAL A 18 25.33 1.93 -0.25
C VAL A 18 26.54 1.52 -1.09
N GLY A 19 27.49 0.83 -0.47
CA GLY A 19 28.74 0.43 -1.10
C GLY A 19 29.84 1.50 -1.12
N LEU A 20 29.54 2.75 -0.75
CA LEU A 20 30.53 3.81 -0.67
C LEU A 20 31.27 3.82 0.68
N PRO A 21 32.56 4.18 0.69
CA PRO A 21 33.30 4.45 1.92
C PRO A 21 32.83 5.81 2.48
N VAL A 22 32.09 5.78 3.59
CA VAL A 22 31.63 6.99 4.29
C VAL A 22 32.72 7.48 5.26
N GLY A 23 33.62 8.33 4.74
CA GLY A 23 34.54 9.15 5.54
C GLY A 23 35.84 8.47 6.02
N ALA A 24 36.85 9.29 6.26
CA ALA A 24 38.19 8.86 6.69
C ALA A 24 38.15 8.24 8.10
N GLY A 25 38.01 6.92 8.17
CA GLY A 25 38.01 6.16 9.44
C GLY A 25 37.10 4.93 9.46
N ALA A 26 36.17 4.79 8.51
CA ALA A 26 35.33 3.61 8.36
C ALA A 26 35.89 2.70 7.25
N PRO A 27 36.57 1.58 7.57
CA PRO A 27 37.18 0.71 6.56
C PRO A 27 36.17 -0.11 5.75
N SER A 28 34.86 0.05 6.02
CA SER A 28 33.82 -0.85 5.51
C SER A 28 32.72 -0.09 4.78
N PRO A 29 32.29 -0.58 3.61
CA PRO A 29 31.26 0.06 2.78
C PRO A 29 29.93 0.17 3.53
N TYR A 30 29.25 1.31 3.38
CA TYR A 30 27.94 1.54 4.00
C TYR A 30 26.90 0.52 3.51
N GLY A 31 26.14 -0.05 4.44
CA GLY A 31 25.05 -0.97 4.20
C GLY A 31 25.44 -2.40 3.81
N LEU A 32 26.69 -2.65 3.41
CA LEU A 32 27.18 -3.95 2.93
C LEU A 32 28.09 -4.69 3.92
N ALA A 33 28.37 -4.08 5.08
CA ALA A 33 29.21 -4.66 6.12
C ALA A 33 28.51 -4.63 7.49
N PRO A 34 28.64 -5.67 8.33
CA PRO A 34 27.96 -5.72 9.64
C PRO A 34 28.33 -4.59 10.60
N ASN A 35 29.54 -4.02 10.44
CA ASN A 35 30.05 -2.90 11.24
C ASN A 35 29.69 -1.52 10.68
N ASN A 36 28.99 -1.46 9.54
CA ASN A 36 28.49 -0.23 8.94
C ASN A 36 27.13 -0.48 8.26
N PRO A 37 26.10 -0.93 9.00
CA PRO A 37 24.80 -1.29 8.44
C PRO A 37 24.05 -0.04 7.94
N ILE A 38 23.01 -0.26 7.12
CA ILE A 38 22.04 0.78 6.82
C ILE A 38 21.37 1.19 8.13
N THR A 39 21.07 2.47 8.27
CA THR A 39 20.46 3.01 9.49
C THR A 39 19.03 2.51 9.66
N THR A 40 18.59 2.33 10.91
CA THR A 40 17.26 1.80 11.25
C THR A 40 16.10 2.67 10.73
N ASP A 41 16.32 3.96 10.50
CA ASP A 41 15.32 4.86 9.89
C ASP A 41 15.19 4.69 8.36
N ALA A 42 16.09 3.95 7.73
CA ALA A 42 16.10 3.69 6.30
C ALA A 42 15.70 2.26 5.93
N VAL A 43 15.52 1.37 6.91
CA VAL A 43 15.14 -0.02 6.68
C VAL A 43 14.06 -0.39 7.68
N LEU A 44 13.04 -1.09 7.21
CA LEU A 44 12.08 -1.76 8.08
C LEU A 44 12.53 -3.21 8.26
N ASP A 45 12.91 -3.59 9.47
CA ASP A 45 13.38 -4.95 9.74
C ASP A 45 12.21 -5.95 9.86
N SER A 46 12.53 -7.24 9.79
CA SER A 46 11.51 -8.31 9.83
C SER A 46 10.66 -8.33 11.11
N ASP A 47 11.19 -7.89 12.25
CA ASP A 47 10.46 -7.82 13.52
C ASP A 47 9.48 -6.62 13.50
N GLU A 48 9.91 -5.48 12.96
CA GLU A 48 9.07 -4.30 12.75
C GLU A 48 7.94 -4.58 11.75
N VAL A 49 8.22 -5.28 10.64
CA VAL A 49 7.20 -5.74 9.69
C VAL A 49 6.15 -6.59 10.41
N THR A 50 6.59 -7.56 11.20
CA THR A 50 5.71 -8.46 11.96
C THR A 50 4.87 -7.67 12.96
N MET A 51 5.46 -6.68 13.64
CA MET A 51 4.74 -5.81 14.56
C MET A 51 3.64 -5.00 13.85
N ILE A 52 3.95 -4.43 12.69
CA ILE A 52 2.99 -3.68 11.87
C ILE A 52 1.85 -4.58 11.39
N GLN A 53 2.15 -5.78 10.89
CA GLN A 53 1.13 -6.74 10.45
C GLN A 53 0.21 -7.16 11.60
N ASN A 54 0.76 -7.43 12.78
CA ASN A 54 -0.02 -7.76 13.97
C ASN A 54 -0.94 -6.61 14.39
N ALA A 55 -0.43 -5.36 14.37
CA ALA A 55 -1.23 -4.19 14.67
C ALA A 55 -2.37 -4.00 13.65
N LEU A 56 -2.08 -4.15 12.35
CA LEU A 56 -3.07 -4.05 11.28
C LEU A 56 -4.19 -5.08 11.46
N ASN A 57 -3.83 -6.33 11.72
CA ASN A 57 -4.81 -7.41 11.95
C ASN A 57 -5.68 -7.13 13.18
N ALA A 58 -5.07 -6.62 14.27
CA ALA A 58 -5.82 -6.26 15.47
C ALA A 58 -6.82 -5.12 15.21
N TYR A 59 -6.43 -4.08 14.48
CA TYR A 59 -7.34 -2.99 14.13
C TYR A 59 -8.47 -3.45 13.21
N ASN A 60 -8.18 -4.27 12.20
CA ASN A 60 -9.22 -4.77 11.30
C ASN A 60 -10.22 -5.67 12.03
N ALA A 61 -9.75 -6.57 12.90
CA ALA A 61 -10.63 -7.40 13.71
C ALA A 61 -11.52 -6.57 14.66
N TYR A 62 -10.95 -5.52 15.26
CA TYR A 62 -11.72 -4.60 16.12
C TYR A 62 -12.80 -3.84 15.32
N LEU A 63 -12.45 -3.31 14.14
CA LEU A 63 -13.39 -2.57 13.29
C LEU A 63 -14.52 -3.47 12.78
N GLU A 64 -14.20 -4.71 12.41
CA GLU A 64 -15.20 -5.70 12.00
C GLU A 64 -16.16 -6.04 13.16
N ALA A 65 -15.63 -6.28 14.36
CA ALA A 65 -16.43 -6.55 15.55
C ALA A 65 -17.38 -5.38 15.86
N GLU A 66 -16.87 -4.14 15.88
CA GLU A 66 -17.68 -2.95 16.12
C GLU A 66 -18.74 -2.71 15.04
N ALA A 67 -18.43 -3.01 13.78
CA ALA A 67 -19.40 -2.92 12.70
C ALA A 67 -20.51 -3.96 12.84
N ASN A 68 -20.17 -5.19 13.24
CA ASN A 68 -21.16 -6.24 13.51
C ASN A 68 -22.05 -5.90 14.71
N ASP A 69 -21.45 -5.47 15.82
CA ASP A 69 -22.16 -5.12 17.05
C ASP A 69 -23.15 -3.97 16.85
N ARG A 70 -22.83 -3.05 15.95
CA ARG A 70 -23.67 -1.87 15.63
C ARG A 70 -24.53 -2.06 14.39
N ASP A 71 -24.53 -3.24 13.80
CA ASP A 71 -25.27 -3.57 12.57
C ASP A 71 -24.96 -2.60 11.41
N LEU A 72 -23.68 -2.26 11.22
CA LEU A 72 -23.20 -1.36 10.16
C LEU A 72 -22.69 -2.15 8.94
N ALA A 73 -22.66 -1.47 7.79
CA ALA A 73 -21.95 -1.96 6.61
C ALA A 73 -20.44 -1.92 6.85
N PHE A 74 -19.73 -2.99 6.48
CA PHE A 74 -18.29 -3.11 6.65
C PHE A 74 -17.65 -3.60 5.35
N LEU A 75 -16.49 -3.05 5.01
CA LEU A 75 -15.67 -3.47 3.88
C LEU A 75 -14.32 -3.98 4.40
N GLU A 76 -14.00 -5.23 4.10
CA GLU A 76 -12.67 -5.80 4.36
C GLU A 76 -11.70 -5.37 3.26
N VAL A 77 -10.99 -4.27 3.50
CA VAL A 77 -10.06 -3.68 2.51
C VAL A 77 -8.84 -4.58 2.25
N ASN A 78 -8.40 -5.37 3.24
CA ASN A 78 -7.25 -6.26 3.07
C ASN A 78 -7.49 -7.29 1.95
N THR A 79 -8.67 -7.92 1.92
CA THR A 79 -9.04 -8.89 0.89
C THR A 79 -9.05 -8.27 -0.50
N LEU A 80 -9.56 -7.03 -0.60
CA LEU A 80 -9.57 -6.28 -1.86
C LEU A 80 -8.14 -6.05 -2.39
N LEU A 81 -7.24 -5.61 -1.51
CA LEU A 81 -5.84 -5.36 -1.87
C LEU A 81 -5.10 -6.67 -2.19
N GLU A 82 -5.35 -7.74 -1.43
CA GLU A 82 -4.74 -9.05 -1.68
C GLU A 82 -5.19 -9.63 -3.03
N GLN A 83 -6.48 -9.51 -3.37
CA GLN A 83 -6.98 -9.89 -4.69
C GLN A 83 -6.27 -9.09 -5.79
N ALA A 84 -6.20 -7.76 -5.63
CA ALA A 84 -5.54 -6.89 -6.60
C ALA A 84 -4.05 -7.21 -6.77
N ASN A 85 -3.38 -7.67 -5.71
CA ASN A 85 -1.98 -8.05 -5.73
C ASN A 85 -1.73 -9.42 -6.39
N THR A 86 -2.64 -10.38 -6.20
CA THR A 86 -2.41 -11.79 -6.58
C THR A 86 -2.91 -12.11 -7.98
N ILE A 87 -4.13 -11.69 -8.31
CA ILE A 87 -4.81 -12.04 -9.58
C ILE A 87 -5.33 -10.80 -10.33
N GLY A 88 -5.19 -9.62 -9.73
CA GLY A 88 -5.75 -8.38 -10.23
C GLY A 88 -7.23 -8.21 -9.89
N TYR A 89 -7.67 -6.96 -9.96
CA TYR A 89 -9.03 -6.54 -9.68
C TYR A 89 -9.73 -6.13 -11.00
N PRO A 90 -10.70 -6.90 -11.49
CA PRO A 90 -11.42 -6.56 -12.71
C PRO A 90 -12.42 -5.43 -12.47
N SER A 91 -12.34 -4.36 -13.25
CA SER A 91 -13.32 -3.27 -13.21
C SER A 91 -13.52 -2.63 -14.58
N ASN A 92 -14.78 -2.46 -14.98
CA ASN A 92 -15.17 -1.81 -16.24
C ASN A 92 -14.41 -2.27 -17.50
N GLY A 93 -14.08 -3.56 -17.58
CA GLY A 93 -13.39 -4.17 -18.73
C GLY A 93 -11.85 -4.09 -18.68
N LEU A 94 -11.29 -3.54 -17.60
CA LEU A 94 -9.85 -3.53 -17.32
C LEU A 94 -9.54 -4.42 -16.11
N VAL A 95 -8.28 -4.83 -15.99
CA VAL A 95 -7.75 -5.50 -14.78
C VAL A 95 -6.73 -4.56 -14.15
N TYR A 96 -7.00 -4.17 -12.91
CA TYR A 96 -6.16 -3.27 -12.11
C TYR A 96 -5.31 -4.10 -11.14
N THR A 97 -4.05 -3.72 -10.93
CA THR A 97 -3.15 -4.40 -9.99
C THR A 97 -2.50 -3.39 -9.04
N LEU A 98 -1.80 -3.88 -8.02
CA LEU A 98 -0.98 -3.04 -7.15
C LEU A 98 0.41 -2.75 -7.73
N ASP A 99 0.71 -3.17 -8.96
CA ASP A 99 2.00 -2.94 -9.58
C ASP A 99 2.32 -1.44 -9.65
N PHE A 100 3.51 -1.06 -9.18
CA PHE A 100 3.96 0.32 -9.21
C PHE A 100 4.01 0.83 -10.66
N ILE A 101 3.47 2.03 -10.89
CA ILE A 101 3.35 2.71 -12.20
C ILE A 101 2.34 2.05 -13.16
N THR A 102 2.32 0.73 -13.30
CA THR A 102 1.54 0.04 -14.35
C THR A 102 0.22 -0.55 -13.87
N GLY A 103 0.04 -0.78 -12.57
CA GLY A 103 -1.15 -1.44 -12.02
C GLY A 103 -2.38 -0.54 -11.90
N GLY A 104 -2.16 0.78 -11.86
CA GLY A 104 -3.22 1.79 -11.92
C GLY A 104 -4.03 1.97 -10.63
N ILE A 105 -3.79 1.17 -9.58
CA ILE A 105 -4.42 1.36 -8.25
C ILE A 105 -3.60 2.31 -7.38
N VAL A 106 -2.28 2.15 -7.36
CA VAL A 106 -1.35 2.92 -6.49
C VAL A 106 -0.71 4.07 -7.27
N SER A 107 -0.54 5.20 -6.60
CA SER A 107 0.03 6.42 -7.17
C SER A 107 1.56 6.35 -7.29
N LEU A 108 2.18 7.40 -7.87
CA LEU A 108 3.63 7.48 -8.02
C LEU A 108 4.40 7.58 -6.69
N ASP A 109 3.72 7.92 -5.59
CA ASP A 109 4.33 7.91 -4.26
C ASP A 109 4.42 6.50 -3.64
N GLY A 110 3.77 5.50 -4.24
CA GLY A 110 3.74 4.13 -3.73
C GLY A 110 2.89 3.95 -2.46
N VAL A 111 2.17 4.97 -1.99
CA VAL A 111 1.43 4.97 -0.72
C VAL A 111 -0.06 5.24 -0.94
N HIS A 112 -0.40 6.27 -1.74
CA HIS A 112 -1.79 6.66 -1.95
C HIS A 112 -2.41 5.96 -3.16
N LEU A 113 -3.74 5.84 -3.16
CA LEU A 113 -4.48 5.36 -4.31
C LEU A 113 -4.56 6.44 -5.40
N THR A 114 -4.54 6.00 -6.66
CA THR A 114 -4.86 6.86 -7.82
C THR A 114 -6.35 7.24 -7.78
N PRO A 115 -6.80 8.21 -8.59
CA PRO A 115 -8.24 8.45 -8.76
C PRO A 115 -9.03 7.19 -9.14
N ALA A 116 -8.47 6.33 -10.02
CA ALA A 116 -9.08 5.05 -10.37
C ALA A 116 -9.12 4.07 -9.20
N GLY A 117 -8.03 3.97 -8.41
CA GLY A 117 -7.99 3.16 -7.19
C GLY A 117 -9.03 3.61 -6.16
N ASN A 118 -9.20 4.91 -5.97
CA ASN A 118 -10.26 5.46 -5.11
C ASN A 118 -11.66 5.11 -5.63
N ALA A 119 -11.90 5.16 -6.94
CA ALA A 119 -13.18 4.77 -7.53
C ALA A 119 -13.48 3.28 -7.33
N ILE A 120 -12.48 2.41 -7.38
CA ILE A 120 -12.60 0.98 -7.07
C ILE A 120 -13.03 0.79 -5.62
N VAL A 121 -12.32 1.39 -4.66
CA VAL A 121 -12.66 1.29 -3.24
C VAL A 121 -14.04 1.86 -2.94
N ALA A 122 -14.38 3.02 -3.55
CA ALA A 122 -15.71 3.61 -3.40
C ALA A 122 -16.82 2.68 -3.92
N ASN A 123 -16.60 2.00 -5.05
CA ASN A 123 -17.54 1.03 -5.57
C ASN A 123 -17.74 -0.16 -4.61
N GLU A 124 -16.68 -0.65 -3.98
CA GLU A 124 -16.79 -1.71 -2.97
C GLU A 124 -17.54 -1.24 -1.71
N ILE A 125 -17.29 -0.01 -1.25
CA ILE A 125 -18.06 0.59 -0.15
C ILE A 125 -19.55 0.70 -0.52
N LEU A 126 -19.86 1.16 -1.74
CA LEU A 126 -21.24 1.27 -2.20
C LEU A 126 -21.91 -0.10 -2.32
N LYS A 127 -21.19 -1.15 -2.73
CA LYS A 127 -21.72 -2.52 -2.76
C LYS A 127 -22.11 -3.00 -1.36
N VAL A 128 -21.23 -2.86 -0.36
CA VAL A 128 -21.54 -3.30 1.00
C VAL A 128 -22.69 -2.48 1.61
N ILE A 129 -22.78 -1.18 1.31
CA ILE A 129 -23.92 -0.33 1.71
C ILE A 129 -25.22 -0.80 1.06
N ASN A 130 -25.22 -1.03 -0.26
CA ASN A 130 -26.40 -1.52 -0.98
C ASN A 130 -26.87 -2.87 -0.42
N THR A 131 -25.95 -3.79 -0.15
CA THR A 131 -26.25 -5.09 0.45
C THR A 131 -26.79 -4.97 1.87
N LYS A 132 -26.15 -4.17 2.74
CA LYS A 132 -26.54 -4.03 4.14
C LYS A 132 -27.89 -3.34 4.32
N TYR A 133 -28.11 -2.25 3.58
CA TYR A 133 -29.24 -1.35 3.82
C TYR A 133 -30.31 -1.42 2.73
N GLY A 134 -30.20 -2.32 1.75
CA GLY A 134 -31.16 -2.44 0.64
C GLY A 134 -31.20 -1.21 -0.27
N SER A 135 -30.11 -0.43 -0.29
CA SER A 135 -29.99 0.78 -1.13
C SER A 135 -29.71 0.43 -2.59
N THR A 136 -29.89 1.42 -3.48
CA THR A 136 -29.71 1.26 -4.94
C THR A 136 -28.74 2.30 -5.51
N PHE A 137 -27.64 2.58 -4.81
CA PHE A 137 -26.63 3.51 -5.31
C PHE A 137 -25.95 2.95 -6.56
N GLY A 138 -25.80 3.80 -7.58
CA GLY A 138 -25.07 3.47 -8.80
C GLY A 138 -23.57 3.39 -8.55
N LEU A 139 -22.88 2.50 -9.25
CA LEU A 139 -21.44 2.37 -9.21
C LEU A 139 -20.78 3.31 -10.23
N TYR A 140 -19.60 3.80 -9.89
CA TYR A 140 -18.77 4.60 -10.77
C TYR A 140 -18.13 3.74 -11.86
N ASN A 141 -18.02 4.29 -13.07
CA ASN A 141 -17.17 3.68 -14.09
C ASN A 141 -15.70 4.06 -13.82
N THR A 142 -14.88 3.08 -13.45
CA THR A 142 -13.48 3.30 -13.07
C THR A 142 -12.63 3.83 -14.21
N THR A 143 -13.01 3.60 -15.47
CA THR A 143 -12.27 4.13 -16.63
C THR A 143 -12.42 5.64 -16.80
N ASN A 144 -13.38 6.26 -16.11
CA ASN A 144 -13.55 7.72 -16.11
C ASN A 144 -12.55 8.43 -15.19
N PHE A 145 -11.76 7.67 -14.43
CA PHE A 145 -10.81 8.18 -13.46
C PHE A 145 -9.39 7.87 -13.92
N SER A 146 -8.49 8.85 -13.71
CA SER A 146 -7.09 8.69 -14.08
C SER A 146 -6.41 7.61 -13.24
N THR A 147 -5.63 6.76 -13.89
CA THR A 147 -4.67 5.83 -13.25
C THR A 147 -3.34 6.49 -12.96
N LEU A 148 -3.14 7.72 -13.44
CA LEU A 148 -1.97 8.55 -13.16
C LEU A 148 -2.38 9.73 -12.26
N PRO A 149 -1.53 10.16 -11.32
CA PRO A 149 -1.73 11.43 -10.64
C PRO A 149 -1.76 12.56 -11.67
N ASN A 150 -2.62 13.56 -11.46
CA ASN A 150 -2.71 14.74 -12.32
C ASN A 150 -1.37 15.50 -12.30
N ILE A 151 -0.48 15.22 -13.25
CA ILE A 151 0.64 16.10 -13.56
C ILE A 151 0.04 17.22 -14.40
N ARG A 152 -0.46 18.27 -13.73
CA ARG A 152 -0.83 19.48 -14.46
C ARG A 152 0.45 20.13 -14.95
N TYR A 153 0.66 20.08 -16.26
CA TYR A 153 1.55 21.02 -16.94
C TYR A 153 0.83 22.37 -16.94
N GLU A 154 0.97 23.14 -15.86
CA GLU A 154 0.76 24.58 -15.90
C GLU A 154 2.12 25.27 -16.11
#